data_AF-A0A651HFU6-F1
#
_entry.id   AF-A0A651HFU6-F1
#
_cell.length_a   1.000
_cell.length_b   1.000
_cell.length_c   1.000
_cell.angle_alpha   90.00
_cell.angle_beta   90.00
_cell.angle_gamma   90.00
#
_symmetry.space_group_name_H-M   'P 1'
#
loop_
_entity.id
_entity.type
_entity.pdbx_description
1 polymer ?
#
loop_
_entity_poly.entity_id
_entity_poly.type
_entity_poly.pdbx_seq_one_letter_code
_entity_poly.pdbx_strand_id
1 'polypeptide(L)'
;MPPAVSPSFTEVNVHDPMILPVDGEFFIFGSHLTAARSPDLMHWTLIDAGVREGNRLIPNVREEMREALEWGQSRTFWAGCVTRLGDGRFYFYYSVCRGDSPRSALGLAVAEAVEGPYRHKAILLRSGMWDEPSEEGAIYDATIHPNTIDPHVFFDADGILRMVYGSYSGGIFLLTLDPETGRPAPGQGYGEKLLGGNHARIEAPFILHHPGSNYYYLFLSFGGLDSRGGYQIRVARSRSVEGPYRDPAGRDLRDAMGPPGSFFDDAAIEPYGAKLIGNFQFVRAPPHFPEAGPGYVSPGHNSAWHDPGTGKTFVIFHTRFPGRGEQHQVRVHQVFLNREGWPVLAPHRYGGETLGHLPASYWPGPYRLVDHGRTITGEITASVLLHLHPDGTVSGEHTGNWEDLGEGHLRLTLGGEVFQGVFLRQWDPVTKVLVPVFTVLSREGRALWGSGAPPP
;
A
#
# COMPACT_ATOMS: atom_id res chain seq x y z
N MET A 1 11.02 -7.46 -29.23
CA MET A 1 10.34 -6.38 -29.96
C MET A 1 9.88 -5.31 -28.96
N PRO A 2 9.95 -4.01 -29.25
CA PRO A 2 9.21 -3.02 -28.48
C PRO A 2 7.71 -3.37 -28.51
N PRO A 3 6.94 -3.06 -27.47
CA PRO A 3 5.49 -3.28 -27.49
C PRO A 3 4.92 -2.58 -28.71
N ALA A 4 3.96 -3.23 -29.38
CA ALA A 4 3.34 -2.72 -30.60
C ALA A 4 2.62 -1.37 -30.39
N VAL A 5 2.40 -0.98 -29.12
CA VAL A 5 1.77 0.28 -28.72
C VAL A 5 2.48 0.82 -27.46
N SER A 6 2.81 2.11 -27.46
CA SER A 6 3.30 2.81 -26.27
C SER A 6 2.20 2.85 -25.18
N PRO A 7 2.49 2.50 -23.92
CA PRO A 7 1.51 2.62 -22.83
C PRO A 7 0.90 4.02 -22.72
N SER A 8 -0.41 4.08 -22.53
CA SER A 8 -1.15 5.29 -22.17
C SER A 8 -1.83 5.12 -20.82
N PHE A 9 -2.24 6.25 -20.22
CA PHE A 9 -2.79 6.26 -18.86
C PHE A 9 -3.95 7.27 -18.77
N THR A 10 -4.96 6.94 -17.97
CA THR A 10 -6.01 7.89 -17.56
C THR A 10 -6.01 7.95 -16.05
N GLU A 11 -5.79 9.16 -15.52
CA GLU A 11 -5.62 9.39 -14.09
C GLU A 11 -6.95 9.60 -13.38
N VAL A 12 -7.03 9.14 -12.13
CA VAL A 12 -8.13 9.44 -11.20
C VAL A 12 -7.56 9.83 -9.84
N ASN A 13 -8.35 10.60 -9.09
CA ASN A 13 -8.02 11.03 -7.74
C ASN A 13 -8.91 10.23 -6.76
N VAL A 14 -8.42 9.09 -6.31
CA VAL A 14 -9.02 8.30 -5.23
C VAL A 14 -7.99 8.23 -4.12
N HIS A 15 -8.30 8.85 -2.97
CA HIS A 15 -7.46 8.74 -1.78
C HIS A 15 -7.76 7.39 -1.12
N ASP A 16 -6.76 6.71 -0.59
CA ASP A 16 -6.90 5.40 0.07
C ASP A 16 -7.56 4.31 -0.80
N PRO A 17 -7.02 4.00 -1.99
CA PRO A 17 -7.69 3.11 -2.95
C PRO A 17 -7.63 1.63 -2.52
N MET A 18 -8.81 1.07 -2.23
CA MET A 18 -9.03 -0.35 -1.93
C MET A 18 -9.54 -1.09 -3.17
N ILE A 19 -8.68 -1.95 -3.73
CA ILE A 19 -8.93 -2.71 -4.96
C ILE A 19 -9.95 -3.85 -4.73
N LEU A 20 -10.87 -4.00 -5.68
CA LEU A 20 -11.80 -5.13 -5.81
C LEU A 20 -11.94 -5.52 -7.29
N PRO A 21 -11.38 -6.66 -7.71
CA PRO A 21 -11.65 -7.23 -9.02
C PRO A 21 -13.07 -7.82 -9.07
N VAL A 22 -13.85 -7.51 -10.11
CA VAL A 22 -15.19 -8.04 -10.34
C VAL A 22 -15.37 -8.30 -11.83
N ASP A 23 -15.62 -9.56 -12.21
CA ASP A 23 -16.02 -9.97 -13.56
C ASP A 23 -15.13 -9.41 -14.70
N GLY A 24 -13.80 -9.34 -14.46
CA GLY A 24 -12.81 -8.86 -15.43
C GLY A 24 -12.57 -7.35 -15.44
N GLU A 25 -13.25 -6.59 -14.57
CA GLU A 25 -13.00 -5.17 -14.32
C GLU A 25 -12.43 -4.97 -12.91
N PHE A 26 -11.62 -3.93 -12.73
CA PHE A 26 -11.03 -3.56 -11.46
C PHE A 26 -11.73 -2.34 -10.87
N PHE A 27 -12.20 -2.43 -9.65
CA PHE A 27 -12.81 -1.32 -8.91
C PHE A 27 -11.88 -0.87 -7.81
N ILE A 28 -11.80 0.44 -7.56
CA ILE A 28 -11.18 0.99 -6.36
C ILE A 28 -12.18 1.85 -5.63
N PHE A 29 -12.26 1.65 -4.32
CA PHE A 29 -13.06 2.44 -3.40
C PHE A 29 -12.10 3.13 -2.44
N GLY A 30 -12.33 4.40 -2.16
CA GLY A 30 -11.46 5.14 -1.26
C GLY A 30 -12.22 6.09 -0.38
N SER A 31 -11.46 6.93 0.32
CA SER A 31 -11.97 7.98 1.17
C SER A 31 -12.93 8.92 0.44
N HIS A 32 -13.76 9.60 1.23
CA HIS A 32 -14.71 10.62 0.78
C HIS A 32 -15.79 10.09 -0.18
N LEU A 33 -16.11 8.80 -0.10
CA LEU A 33 -17.08 8.13 -0.97
C LEU A 33 -16.71 8.29 -2.46
N THR A 34 -15.43 8.10 -2.75
CA THR A 34 -14.86 8.21 -4.09
C THR A 34 -14.54 6.83 -4.62
N ALA A 35 -14.98 6.52 -5.83
CA ALA A 35 -14.69 5.26 -6.48
C ALA A 35 -14.36 5.45 -7.96
N ALA A 36 -13.53 4.55 -8.48
CA ALA A 36 -13.19 4.47 -9.88
C ALA A 36 -13.10 3.01 -10.32
N ARG A 37 -13.09 2.79 -11.63
CA ARG A 37 -12.89 1.48 -12.23
C ARG A 37 -11.91 1.52 -13.38
N SER A 38 -11.35 0.37 -13.73
CA SER A 38 -10.41 0.22 -14.83
C SER A 38 -10.52 -1.18 -15.43
N PRO A 39 -10.41 -1.33 -16.76
CA PRO A 39 -10.32 -2.64 -17.40
C PRO A 39 -8.90 -3.24 -17.34
N ASP A 40 -7.87 -2.44 -17.01
CA ASP A 40 -6.47 -2.82 -17.25
C ASP A 40 -5.45 -2.28 -16.22
N LEU A 41 -5.94 -1.66 -15.14
CA LEU A 41 -5.15 -0.98 -14.09
C LEU A 41 -4.38 0.27 -14.57
N MET A 42 -4.53 0.68 -15.83
CA MET A 42 -3.82 1.80 -16.44
C MET A 42 -4.78 2.95 -16.80
N HIS A 43 -5.96 2.62 -17.31
CA HIS A 43 -7.00 3.56 -17.72
C HIS A 43 -8.13 3.54 -16.71
N TRP A 44 -8.14 4.53 -15.82
CA TRP A 44 -9.17 4.64 -14.78
C TRP A 44 -10.29 5.58 -15.21
N THR A 45 -11.53 5.20 -14.89
CA THR A 45 -12.73 6.00 -15.06
C THR A 45 -13.36 6.23 -13.69
N LEU A 46 -13.56 7.49 -13.31
CA LEU A 46 -14.24 7.84 -12.07
C LEU A 46 -15.70 7.37 -12.13
N ILE A 47 -16.14 6.62 -11.11
CA ILE A 47 -17.55 6.21 -10.95
C ILE A 47 -18.30 7.37 -10.30
N ASP A 48 -17.81 7.84 -9.15
CA ASP A 48 -18.34 8.99 -8.44
C ASP A 48 -17.33 9.51 -7.40
N ALA A 49 -17.52 10.72 -6.90
CA ALA A 49 -16.65 11.36 -5.91
C ALA A 49 -17.43 12.25 -4.93
N GLY A 50 -17.07 12.16 -3.66
CA GLY A 50 -17.52 13.10 -2.63
C GLY A 50 -18.84 12.72 -1.96
N VAL A 51 -18.95 13.11 -0.70
CA VAL A 51 -20.08 12.82 0.18
C VAL A 51 -21.17 13.86 -0.04
N ARG A 52 -22.07 13.57 -0.97
CA ARG A 52 -23.16 14.46 -1.39
C ARG A 52 -24.39 13.66 -1.78
N GLU A 53 -25.54 14.31 -1.69
CA GLU A 53 -26.80 13.76 -2.19
C GLU A 53 -26.69 13.47 -3.69
N GLY A 54 -27.23 12.33 -4.11
CA GLY A 54 -27.13 11.81 -5.47
C GLY A 54 -25.83 11.09 -5.80
N ASN A 55 -24.89 10.92 -4.86
CA ASN A 55 -23.72 10.06 -5.09
C ASN A 55 -24.19 8.64 -5.43
N ARG A 56 -23.66 8.06 -6.50
CA ARG A 56 -24.08 6.76 -7.04
C ARG A 56 -23.95 5.62 -6.03
N LEU A 57 -22.90 5.63 -5.22
CA LEU A 57 -22.66 4.60 -4.21
C LEU A 57 -23.72 4.67 -3.10
N ILE A 58 -24.04 5.87 -2.61
CA ILE A 58 -25.03 6.08 -1.54
C ILE A 58 -25.83 7.36 -1.86
N PRO A 59 -26.98 7.24 -2.54
CA PRO A 59 -27.70 8.41 -3.05
C PRO A 59 -28.18 9.38 -1.96
N ASN A 60 -28.67 8.86 -0.84
CA ASN A 60 -29.18 9.63 0.30
C ASN A 60 -28.19 9.63 1.47
N VAL A 61 -26.90 9.80 1.21
CA VAL A 61 -25.80 9.50 2.15
C VAL A 61 -25.94 10.15 3.53
N ARG A 62 -26.48 11.38 3.62
CA ARG A 62 -26.63 12.05 4.93
C ARG A 62 -27.68 11.41 5.82
N GLU A 63 -28.73 10.85 5.21
CA GLU A 63 -29.77 10.11 5.91
C GLU A 63 -29.36 8.66 6.14
N GLU A 64 -28.94 7.98 5.06
CA GLU A 64 -28.60 6.55 5.08
C GLU A 64 -27.50 6.25 6.11
N MET A 65 -26.54 7.17 6.28
CA MET A 65 -25.35 6.97 7.10
C MET A 65 -25.32 7.87 8.33
N ARG A 66 -26.49 8.42 8.71
CA ARG A 66 -26.65 9.41 9.78
C ARG A 66 -25.94 9.01 11.07
N GLU A 67 -26.21 7.80 11.57
CA GLU A 67 -25.66 7.31 12.84
C GLU A 67 -24.13 7.34 12.86
N ALA A 68 -23.49 6.91 11.78
CA ALA A 68 -22.04 6.93 11.65
C ALA A 68 -21.52 8.37 11.64
N LEU A 69 -22.08 9.21 10.77
CA LEU A 69 -21.65 10.60 10.58
C LEU A 69 -21.79 11.43 11.87
N GLU A 70 -22.88 11.22 12.62
CA GLU A 70 -23.11 11.85 13.92
C GLU A 70 -22.11 11.35 14.98
N TRP A 71 -21.85 10.03 15.05
CA TRP A 71 -20.86 9.49 15.99
C TRP A 71 -19.46 10.04 15.73
N GLY A 72 -19.01 9.96 14.47
CA GLY A 72 -17.70 10.44 14.03
C GLY A 72 -17.62 11.97 13.93
N GLN A 73 -18.71 12.69 14.19
CA GLN A 73 -18.79 14.16 14.11
C GLN A 73 -18.22 14.70 12.79
N SER A 74 -18.44 13.96 11.71
CA SER A 74 -17.79 14.17 10.43
C SER A 74 -18.82 14.37 9.33
N ARG A 75 -18.40 15.06 8.27
CA ARG A 75 -19.19 15.24 7.04
C ARG A 75 -18.62 14.44 5.88
N THR A 76 -17.60 13.63 6.14
CA THR A 76 -16.94 12.83 5.12
C THR A 76 -16.69 11.41 5.61
N PHE A 77 -16.36 10.52 4.67
CA PHE A 77 -15.88 9.17 4.95
C PHE A 77 -14.36 9.13 4.86
N TRP A 78 -13.78 8.26 5.67
CA TRP A 78 -12.38 7.84 5.59
C TRP A 78 -12.32 6.53 4.79
N ALA A 79 -11.15 5.88 4.76
CA ALA A 79 -10.92 4.71 3.94
C ALA A 79 -11.95 3.61 4.24
N GLY A 80 -12.37 2.92 3.20
CA GLY A 80 -13.27 1.78 3.30
C GLY A 80 -13.01 0.81 2.17
N CYS A 81 -13.35 -0.46 2.39
CA CYS A 81 -13.20 -1.51 1.41
C CYS A 81 -14.55 -2.14 1.04
N VAL A 82 -14.64 -2.61 -0.20
CA VAL A 82 -15.78 -3.40 -0.66
C VAL A 82 -15.30 -4.82 -0.91
N THR A 83 -16.04 -5.80 -0.41
CA THR A 83 -15.79 -7.22 -0.65
C THR A 83 -17.08 -7.91 -1.11
N ARG A 84 -16.97 -8.80 -2.09
CA ARG A 84 -18.08 -9.66 -2.50
C ARG A 84 -18.13 -10.89 -1.61
N LEU A 85 -19.28 -11.18 -0.98
CA LEU A 85 -19.45 -12.36 -0.12
C LEU A 85 -20.18 -13.49 -0.85
N GLY A 86 -20.37 -14.62 -0.15
CA GLY A 86 -20.87 -15.89 -0.73
C GLY A 86 -22.27 -15.80 -1.35
N ASP A 87 -23.10 -14.85 -0.91
CA ASP A 87 -24.42 -14.56 -1.48
C ASP A 87 -24.36 -13.75 -2.80
N GLY A 88 -23.15 -13.36 -3.22
CA GLY A 88 -22.89 -12.63 -4.44
C GLY A 88 -23.05 -11.11 -4.32
N ARG A 89 -23.49 -10.59 -3.17
CA ARG A 89 -23.66 -9.15 -2.91
C ARG A 89 -22.36 -8.49 -2.49
N PHE A 90 -22.36 -7.16 -2.53
CA PHE A 90 -21.19 -6.32 -2.24
C PHE A 90 -21.33 -5.66 -0.88
N TYR A 91 -20.37 -5.91 0.00
CA TYR A 91 -20.34 -5.45 1.37
C TYR A 91 -19.31 -4.32 1.49
N PHE A 92 -19.77 -3.10 1.70
CA PHE A 92 -18.95 -1.92 1.91
C PHE A 92 -18.71 -1.71 3.41
N TYR A 93 -17.49 -2.02 3.84
CA TYR A 93 -16.97 -1.71 5.16
C TYR A 93 -16.43 -0.29 5.12
N TYR A 94 -17.24 0.65 5.60
CA TYR A 94 -16.93 2.07 5.56
C TYR A 94 -16.46 2.54 6.93
N SER A 95 -15.77 3.68 6.95
CA SER A 95 -15.37 4.32 8.19
C SER A 95 -15.57 5.83 8.16
N VAL A 96 -15.80 6.40 9.35
CA VAL A 96 -15.91 7.84 9.57
C VAL A 96 -15.13 8.19 10.85
N CYS A 97 -14.45 9.33 10.82
CA CYS A 97 -13.61 9.79 11.92
C CYS A 97 -13.68 11.32 11.99
N ARG A 98 -13.60 11.86 13.21
CA ARG A 98 -13.57 13.31 13.46
C ARG A 98 -12.31 13.96 12.90
N GLY A 99 -11.21 13.21 12.91
CA GLY A 99 -9.93 13.52 12.26
C GLY A 99 -8.87 14.16 13.15
N ASP A 100 -9.27 14.80 14.24
CA ASP A 100 -8.38 15.32 15.30
C ASP A 100 -8.21 14.34 16.48
N SER A 101 -8.95 13.23 16.47
CA SER A 101 -9.05 12.24 17.54
C SER A 101 -9.65 10.95 16.99
N PRO A 102 -9.46 9.79 17.65
CA PRO A 102 -10.02 8.51 17.19
C PRO A 102 -11.51 8.38 17.54
N ARG A 103 -12.28 9.48 17.46
CA ARG A 103 -13.75 9.46 17.56
C ARG A 103 -14.29 8.97 16.23
N SER A 104 -14.48 7.66 16.13
CA SER A 104 -14.70 6.99 14.85
C SER A 104 -15.71 5.87 14.94
N ALA A 105 -16.35 5.60 13.81
CA ALA A 105 -17.22 4.44 13.64
C ALA A 105 -16.83 3.68 12.36
N LEU A 106 -16.71 2.37 12.49
CA LEU A 106 -16.60 1.42 11.39
C LEU A 106 -17.95 0.76 11.22
N GLY A 107 -18.52 0.81 10.01
CA GLY A 107 -19.83 0.23 9.75
C GLY A 107 -19.88 -0.57 8.46
N LEU A 108 -21.04 -1.18 8.23
CA LEU A 108 -21.33 -2.03 7.09
C LEU A 108 -22.54 -1.50 6.32
N ALA A 109 -22.39 -1.41 5.00
CA ALA A 109 -23.48 -1.21 4.05
C ALA A 109 -23.42 -2.27 2.95
N VAL A 110 -24.56 -2.63 2.35
CA VAL A 110 -24.64 -3.73 1.36
C VAL A 110 -25.38 -3.28 0.11
N ALA A 111 -24.87 -3.68 -1.06
CA ALA A 111 -25.48 -3.45 -2.37
C ALA A 111 -25.58 -4.75 -3.18
N GLU A 112 -26.57 -4.82 -4.08
CA GLU A 112 -26.69 -5.91 -5.07
C GLU A 112 -25.69 -5.75 -6.23
N ALA A 113 -25.18 -4.54 -6.45
CA ALA A 113 -24.22 -4.23 -7.51
C ALA A 113 -23.01 -3.48 -6.95
N VAL A 114 -21.83 -3.71 -7.55
CA VAL A 114 -20.56 -3.13 -7.10
C VAL A 114 -20.57 -1.59 -7.07
N GLU A 115 -21.29 -0.95 -8.00
CA GLU A 115 -21.42 0.51 -8.06
C GLU A 115 -22.60 1.06 -7.22
N GLY A 116 -23.18 0.25 -6.33
CA GLY A 116 -24.29 0.64 -5.46
C GLY A 116 -25.68 0.53 -6.09
N PRO A 117 -26.72 1.06 -5.43
CA PRO A 117 -26.65 1.81 -4.17
C PRO A 117 -26.44 0.88 -2.97
N TYR A 118 -25.52 1.26 -2.08
CA TYR A 118 -25.27 0.61 -0.80
C TYR A 118 -26.27 1.09 0.26
N ARG A 119 -26.79 0.14 1.03
CA ARG A 119 -27.74 0.38 2.13
C ARG A 119 -27.11 0.05 3.47
N HIS A 120 -27.19 0.98 4.40
CA HIS A 120 -26.66 0.81 5.76
C HIS A 120 -27.25 -0.44 6.42
N LYS A 121 -26.41 -1.20 7.11
CA LYS A 121 -26.81 -2.41 7.85
C LYS A 121 -26.50 -2.35 9.33
N ALA A 122 -25.35 -1.81 9.71
CA ALA A 122 -24.94 -1.67 11.10
C ALA A 122 -23.72 -0.75 11.24
N ILE A 123 -23.56 -0.18 12.44
CA ILE A 123 -22.24 0.14 12.99
C ILE A 123 -21.67 -1.14 13.60
N LEU A 124 -20.45 -1.50 13.21
CA LEU A 124 -19.77 -2.72 13.68
C LEU A 124 -18.91 -2.46 14.90
N LEU A 125 -18.18 -1.33 14.89
CA LEU A 125 -17.27 -0.94 15.97
C LEU A 125 -17.26 0.58 16.13
N ARG A 126 -17.00 1.03 17.36
CA ARG A 126 -16.74 2.43 17.69
C ARG A 126 -15.43 2.58 18.45
N SER A 127 -14.81 3.74 18.28
CA SER A 127 -13.70 4.22 19.08
C SER A 127 -13.92 5.66 19.54
N GLY A 128 -13.16 6.10 20.54
CA GLY A 128 -13.21 7.47 21.07
C GLY A 128 -14.43 7.75 21.94
N MET A 129 -14.97 6.72 22.60
CA MET A 129 -15.94 6.86 23.69
C MET A 129 -15.21 7.14 25.00
N TRP A 130 -14.75 8.38 25.18
CA TRP A 130 -13.98 8.77 26.38
C TRP A 130 -14.78 8.54 27.65
N ASP A 131 -14.11 7.99 28.67
CA ASP A 131 -14.69 7.69 29.98
C ASP A 131 -15.87 6.69 29.94
N GLU A 132 -16.09 6.02 28.81
CA GLU A 132 -17.14 5.03 28.59
C GLU A 132 -16.53 3.66 28.22
N PRO A 133 -17.24 2.55 28.48
CA PRO A 133 -16.83 1.23 28.04
C PRO A 133 -16.66 1.16 26.51
N SER A 134 -15.53 0.63 26.09
CA SER A 134 -15.17 0.30 24.71
C SER A 134 -15.88 -0.98 24.25
N GLU A 135 -15.62 -1.40 23.02
CA GLU A 135 -16.12 -2.69 22.49
C GLU A 135 -15.63 -3.91 23.29
N GLU A 136 -14.55 -3.75 24.07
CA GLU A 136 -14.03 -4.78 25.00
C GLU A 136 -14.61 -4.68 26.42
N GLY A 137 -15.46 -3.68 26.70
CA GLY A 137 -16.07 -3.43 28.00
C GLY A 137 -15.16 -2.68 29.01
N ALA A 138 -13.88 -2.51 28.71
CA ALA A 138 -12.97 -1.64 29.45
C ALA A 138 -13.12 -0.18 29.01
N ILE A 139 -12.70 0.80 29.82
CA ILE A 139 -12.74 2.21 29.39
C ILE A 139 -11.84 2.40 28.16
N TYR A 140 -12.34 3.10 27.15
CA TYR A 140 -11.58 3.32 25.92
C TYR A 140 -10.32 4.17 26.19
N ASP A 141 -9.21 3.69 25.65
CA ASP A 141 -7.87 4.25 25.81
C ASP A 141 -7.15 4.13 24.48
N ALA A 142 -6.90 5.26 23.83
CA ALA A 142 -6.31 5.33 22.50
C ALA A 142 -4.82 4.95 22.45
N THR A 143 -4.17 4.70 23.57
CA THR A 143 -2.79 4.19 23.60
C THR A 143 -2.71 2.68 23.35
N ILE A 144 -3.80 1.96 23.65
CA ILE A 144 -3.90 0.49 23.53
C ILE A 144 -5.04 0.02 22.64
N HIS A 145 -6.15 0.75 22.57
CA HIS A 145 -7.31 0.46 21.73
C HIS A 145 -7.22 1.16 20.36
N PRO A 146 -7.74 0.54 19.29
CA PRO A 146 -7.59 1.06 17.94
C PRO A 146 -8.49 2.26 17.68
N ASN A 147 -8.06 3.10 16.74
CA ASN A 147 -9.01 3.91 15.97
C ASN A 147 -9.73 2.99 14.99
N THR A 148 -11.06 2.90 15.06
CA THR A 148 -11.85 1.97 14.24
C THR A 148 -12.08 2.52 12.82
N ILE A 149 -11.01 2.59 12.03
CA ILE A 149 -11.01 2.99 10.61
C ILE A 149 -10.09 2.07 9.80
N ASP A 150 -9.98 2.33 8.50
CA ASP A 150 -9.10 1.64 7.55
C ASP A 150 -9.31 0.11 7.46
N PRO A 151 -10.56 -0.38 7.25
CA PRO A 151 -10.82 -1.80 7.14
C PRO A 151 -10.29 -2.39 5.83
N HIS A 152 -9.72 -3.58 5.91
CA HIS A 152 -9.51 -4.50 4.80
C HIS A 152 -10.13 -5.86 5.13
N VAL A 153 -11.12 -6.27 4.34
CA VAL A 153 -11.85 -7.53 4.50
C VAL A 153 -11.49 -8.53 3.40
N PHE A 154 -11.05 -9.72 3.81
CA PHE A 154 -10.55 -10.75 2.92
C PHE A 154 -10.83 -12.14 3.48
N PHE A 155 -10.84 -13.14 2.59
CA PHE A 155 -10.78 -14.54 3.00
C PHE A 155 -9.32 -14.94 3.17
N ASP A 156 -8.98 -15.55 4.30
CA ASP A 156 -7.65 -16.15 4.50
C ASP A 156 -7.48 -17.45 3.70
N ALA A 157 -6.31 -18.07 3.77
CA ALA A 157 -6.00 -19.29 3.02
C ALA A 157 -6.86 -20.50 3.43
N ASP A 158 -7.46 -20.46 4.62
CA ASP A 158 -8.38 -21.49 5.13
C ASP A 158 -9.85 -21.18 4.79
N GLY A 159 -10.11 -20.07 4.08
CA GLY A 159 -11.45 -19.65 3.68
C GLY A 159 -12.23 -18.97 4.80
N ILE A 160 -11.58 -18.53 5.87
CA ILE A 160 -12.22 -17.78 6.96
C ILE A 160 -12.24 -16.31 6.58
N LEU A 161 -13.40 -15.66 6.74
CA LEU A 161 -13.54 -14.22 6.49
C LEU A 161 -12.88 -13.45 7.65
N ARG A 162 -11.92 -12.59 7.31
CA ARG A 162 -11.16 -11.77 8.25
C ARG A 162 -11.30 -10.29 7.92
N MET A 163 -11.16 -9.44 8.93
CA MET A 163 -11.01 -7.99 8.79
C MET A 163 -9.79 -7.52 9.55
N VAL A 164 -8.81 -6.96 8.84
CA VAL A 164 -7.73 -6.20 9.48
C VAL A 164 -8.05 -4.71 9.39
N TYR A 165 -7.81 -3.96 10.46
CA TYR A 165 -8.13 -2.54 10.51
C TYR A 165 -7.28 -1.80 11.55
N GLY A 166 -7.34 -0.47 11.54
CA GLY A 166 -6.68 0.38 12.53
C GLY A 166 -5.82 1.47 11.92
N SER A 167 -5.77 2.60 12.61
CA SER A 167 -4.90 3.73 12.27
C SER A 167 -4.41 4.40 13.55
N TYR A 168 -3.10 4.51 13.68
CA TYR A 168 -2.43 5.16 14.78
C TYR A 168 -2.87 4.55 16.12
N SER A 169 -3.15 5.38 17.13
CA SER A 169 -3.76 4.99 18.41
C SER A 169 -3.15 3.70 19.00
N GLY A 170 -3.99 2.72 19.36
CA GLY A 170 -3.59 1.44 19.91
C GLY A 170 -2.98 0.47 18.91
N GLY A 171 -2.99 0.79 17.61
CA GLY A 171 -2.38 -0.02 16.55
C GLY A 171 -3.39 -0.74 15.65
N ILE A 172 -2.93 -1.86 15.08
CA ILE A 172 -3.60 -2.63 14.04
C ILE A 172 -4.17 -3.92 14.63
N PHE A 173 -5.43 -4.21 14.30
CA PHE A 173 -6.20 -5.31 14.88
C PHE A 173 -6.81 -6.20 13.80
N LEU A 174 -7.05 -7.46 14.14
CA LEU A 174 -7.63 -8.49 13.31
C LEU A 174 -8.91 -9.04 13.96
N LEU A 175 -9.98 -9.08 13.18
CA LEU A 175 -11.25 -9.71 13.56
C LEU A 175 -11.58 -10.86 12.63
N THR A 176 -12.21 -11.89 13.20
CA THR A 176 -12.91 -12.92 12.43
C THR A 176 -14.34 -12.44 12.17
N LEU A 177 -14.80 -12.55 10.93
CA LEU A 177 -16.16 -12.19 10.53
C LEU A 177 -16.97 -13.45 10.22
N ASP A 178 -18.27 -13.35 10.44
CA ASP A 178 -19.25 -14.31 9.94
C ASP A 178 -19.45 -14.08 8.42
N PRO A 179 -19.18 -15.09 7.56
CA PRO A 179 -19.27 -14.94 6.11
C PRO A 179 -20.69 -14.75 5.58
N GLU A 180 -21.72 -15.11 6.34
CA GLU A 180 -23.13 -14.94 5.95
C GLU A 180 -23.61 -13.51 6.21
N THR A 181 -23.16 -12.93 7.32
CA THR A 181 -23.64 -11.60 7.76
C THR A 181 -22.66 -10.48 7.48
N GLY A 182 -21.38 -10.78 7.25
CA GLY A 182 -20.30 -9.80 7.13
C GLY A 182 -20.02 -9.05 8.43
N ARG A 183 -20.45 -9.58 9.59
CA ARG A 183 -20.28 -8.94 10.90
C ARG A 183 -19.18 -9.65 11.71
N PRO A 184 -18.52 -8.97 12.67
CA PRO A 184 -17.61 -9.64 13.58
C PRO A 184 -18.32 -10.79 14.32
N ALA A 185 -17.64 -11.93 14.41
CA ALA A 185 -18.10 -13.00 15.29
C ALA A 185 -18.18 -12.49 16.75
N PRO A 186 -19.15 -12.96 17.56
CA PRO A 186 -19.42 -12.40 18.88
C PRO A 186 -18.25 -12.61 19.86
N GLY A 187 -18.10 -11.68 20.82
CA GLY A 187 -17.18 -11.83 21.95
C GLY A 187 -15.71 -11.49 21.67
N GLN A 188 -15.41 -10.85 20.54
CA GLN A 188 -14.03 -10.50 20.17
C GLN A 188 -13.57 -9.12 20.67
N GLY A 189 -14.49 -8.22 21.05
CA GLY A 189 -14.14 -6.82 21.30
C GLY A 189 -13.51 -6.17 20.07
N TYR A 190 -12.33 -5.56 20.20
CA TYR A 190 -11.57 -5.07 19.04
C TYR A 190 -10.80 -6.17 18.28
N GLY A 191 -10.79 -7.40 18.78
CA GLY A 191 -10.10 -8.52 18.16
C GLY A 191 -8.64 -8.66 18.57
N GLU A 192 -7.86 -9.38 17.78
CA GLU A 192 -6.46 -9.66 18.06
C GLU A 192 -5.57 -8.51 17.58
N LYS A 193 -4.77 -7.94 18.49
CA LYS A 193 -3.80 -6.91 18.15
C LYS A 193 -2.61 -7.51 17.40
N LEU A 194 -2.37 -7.06 16.17
CA LEU A 194 -1.24 -7.49 15.34
C LEU A 194 0.04 -6.69 15.62
N LEU A 195 -0.06 -5.37 15.84
CA LEU A 195 1.08 -4.47 16.08
C LEU A 195 0.64 -3.06 16.51
N GLY A 196 1.62 -2.21 16.84
CA GLY A 196 1.42 -0.79 17.09
C GLY A 196 1.05 -0.48 18.55
N GLY A 197 0.67 0.77 18.80
CA GLY A 197 0.37 1.27 20.14
C GLY A 197 1.02 2.63 20.40
N ASN A 198 0.60 3.29 21.47
CA ASN A 198 1.11 4.61 21.89
C ASN A 198 1.11 5.63 20.75
N HIS A 199 0.06 5.63 19.93
CA HIS A 199 -0.09 6.54 18.80
C HIS A 199 1.01 6.43 17.74
N ALA A 200 1.68 5.28 17.59
CA ALA A 200 2.59 5.05 16.48
C ALA A 200 1.95 5.42 15.14
N ARG A 201 2.62 6.20 14.28
CA ARG A 201 2.08 6.63 12.97
C ARG A 201 2.09 5.49 11.96
N ILE A 202 1.22 4.50 12.19
CA ILE A 202 1.06 3.29 11.40
C ILE A 202 -0.43 3.10 11.12
N GLU A 203 -0.80 2.94 9.85
CA GLU A 203 -2.19 2.78 9.42
C GLU A 203 -2.31 1.98 8.12
N ALA A 204 -3.52 1.93 7.57
CA ALA A 204 -3.84 1.32 6.28
C ALA A 204 -3.36 -0.15 6.16
N PRO A 205 -3.79 -1.05 7.06
CA PRO A 205 -3.39 -2.44 6.99
C PRO A 205 -4.03 -3.14 5.80
N PHE A 206 -3.22 -3.84 5.00
CA PHE A 206 -3.69 -4.69 3.92
C PHE A 206 -2.96 -6.03 3.97
N ILE A 207 -3.71 -7.14 4.01
CA ILE A 207 -3.14 -8.49 4.06
C ILE A 207 -3.33 -9.19 2.72
N LEU A 208 -2.24 -9.58 2.08
CA LEU A 208 -2.28 -10.40 0.87
C LEU A 208 -1.67 -11.78 1.17
N HIS A 209 -2.46 -12.84 1.04
CA HIS A 209 -1.90 -14.19 0.96
C HIS A 209 -1.34 -14.44 -0.44
N HIS A 210 -0.06 -14.82 -0.54
CA HIS A 210 0.58 -15.09 -1.82
C HIS A 210 0.83 -16.58 -2.03
N PRO A 211 0.16 -17.22 -3.01
CA PRO A 211 0.21 -18.68 -3.18
C PRO A 211 1.60 -19.19 -3.56
N GLY A 212 2.41 -18.40 -4.28
CA GLY A 212 3.77 -18.80 -4.66
C GLY A 212 4.77 -18.85 -3.49
N SER A 213 4.49 -18.16 -2.37
CA SER A 213 5.38 -18.13 -1.21
C SER A 213 4.77 -18.73 0.05
N ASN A 214 3.45 -18.96 0.08
CA ASN A 214 2.66 -19.39 1.23
C ASN A 214 2.83 -18.47 2.45
N TYR A 215 3.03 -17.18 2.22
CA TYR A 215 3.08 -16.15 3.26
C TYR A 215 1.88 -15.22 3.12
N TYR A 216 1.39 -14.74 4.26
CA TYR A 216 0.61 -13.51 4.35
C TYR A 216 1.58 -12.34 4.41
N TYR A 217 1.43 -11.39 3.50
CA TYR A 217 2.13 -10.10 3.55
C TYR A 217 1.19 -9.05 4.14
N LEU A 218 1.58 -8.46 5.26
CA LEU A 218 0.91 -7.31 5.86
C LEU A 218 1.59 -6.05 5.36
N PHE A 219 0.92 -5.36 4.43
CA PHE A 219 1.27 -4.01 4.00
C PHE A 219 0.69 -3.00 4.98
N LEU A 220 1.45 -1.94 5.23
CA LEU A 220 1.13 -0.85 6.15
C LEU A 220 1.65 0.45 5.56
N SER A 221 1.06 1.56 5.98
CA SER A 221 1.63 2.89 5.72
C SER A 221 2.19 3.46 7.02
N PHE A 222 3.45 3.92 6.97
CA PHE A 222 4.12 4.58 8.09
C PHE A 222 4.22 6.07 7.82
N GLY A 223 4.19 6.89 8.88
CA GLY A 223 4.26 8.35 8.79
C GLY A 223 2.91 9.01 8.49
N GLY A 224 2.96 10.30 8.14
CA GLY A 224 1.77 11.11 7.84
C GLY A 224 1.52 11.25 6.34
N LEU A 225 0.25 11.19 5.94
CA LEU A 225 -0.19 11.20 4.54
C LEU A 225 0.08 12.53 3.80
N ASP A 226 0.23 13.64 4.51
CA ASP A 226 0.44 14.96 3.91
C ASP A 226 1.80 15.05 3.19
N SER A 227 2.01 16.07 2.37
CA SER A 227 3.24 16.22 1.58
C SER A 227 4.54 16.32 2.39
N ARG A 228 4.47 16.56 3.70
CA ARG A 228 5.62 16.65 4.62
C ARG A 228 5.66 15.53 5.65
N GLY A 229 4.58 14.73 5.76
CA GLY A 229 4.42 13.72 6.80
C GLY A 229 5.28 12.47 6.62
N GLY A 230 5.88 12.28 5.45
CA GLY A 230 6.81 11.19 5.17
C GLY A 230 6.14 9.82 4.98
N TYR A 231 4.94 9.81 4.38
CA TYR A 231 4.18 8.60 4.13
C TYR A 231 4.97 7.62 3.25
N GLN A 232 4.92 6.34 3.61
CA GLN A 232 5.68 5.29 2.95
C GLN A 232 5.04 3.93 3.17
N ILE A 233 5.12 3.07 2.15
CA ILE A 233 4.61 1.69 2.24
C ILE A 233 5.66 0.80 2.87
N ARG A 234 5.26 0.08 3.92
CA ARG A 234 6.04 -0.98 4.56
C ARG A 234 5.36 -2.32 4.43
N VAL A 235 6.16 -3.39 4.56
CA VAL A 235 5.66 -4.75 4.54
C VAL A 235 6.37 -5.63 5.57
N ALA A 236 5.61 -6.54 6.16
CA ALA A 236 6.07 -7.67 6.95
C ALA A 236 5.36 -8.95 6.49
N ARG A 237 5.82 -10.12 6.93
CA ARG A 237 5.18 -11.39 6.56
C ARG A 237 5.02 -12.35 7.73
N SER A 238 4.02 -13.21 7.61
CA SER A 238 3.74 -14.32 8.54
C SER A 238 3.22 -15.54 7.78
N ARG A 239 3.39 -16.74 8.36
CA ARG A 239 2.74 -17.96 7.88
C ARG A 239 1.30 -18.11 8.39
N SER A 240 0.95 -17.41 9.47
CA SER A 240 -0.42 -17.30 10.01
C SER A 240 -0.98 -15.91 9.75
N VAL A 241 -2.28 -15.80 9.51
CA VAL A 241 -2.96 -14.50 9.35
C VAL A 241 -2.94 -13.68 10.64
N GLU A 242 -2.88 -14.34 11.80
CA GLU A 242 -2.74 -13.74 13.14
C GLU A 242 -1.30 -13.28 13.45
N GLY A 243 -0.34 -13.61 12.58
CA GLY A 243 1.07 -13.33 12.85
C GLY A 243 1.80 -14.46 13.60
N PRO A 244 2.90 -14.15 14.32
CA PRO A 244 3.52 -12.83 14.39
C PRO A 244 4.10 -12.42 13.03
N TYR A 245 3.85 -11.17 12.63
CA TYR A 245 4.43 -10.59 11.44
C TYR A 245 5.85 -10.12 11.71
N ARG A 246 6.80 -10.60 10.90
CA ARG A 246 8.21 -10.23 11.00
C ARG A 246 8.69 -9.55 9.74
N ASP A 247 9.69 -8.70 9.86
CA ASP A 247 10.36 -8.05 8.73
C ASP A 247 11.56 -8.90 8.20
N PRO A 248 12.28 -8.46 7.15
CA PRO A 248 13.40 -9.22 6.60
C PRO A 248 14.56 -9.46 7.58
N ALA A 249 14.71 -8.63 8.62
CA ALA A 249 15.72 -8.79 9.66
C ALA A 249 15.23 -9.71 10.80
N GLY A 250 13.98 -10.18 10.73
CA GLY A 250 13.35 -11.02 11.74
C GLY A 250 12.75 -10.27 12.92
N ARG A 251 12.73 -8.93 12.89
CA ARG A 251 12.12 -8.11 13.95
C ARG A 251 10.60 -8.31 13.94
N ASP A 252 10.04 -8.47 15.12
CA ASP A 252 8.60 -8.66 15.33
C ASP A 252 7.91 -7.30 15.26
N LEU A 253 6.89 -7.15 14.42
CA LEU A 253 6.21 -5.85 14.29
C LEU A 253 5.38 -5.48 15.50
N ARG A 254 5.09 -6.40 16.43
CA ARG A 254 4.45 -6.06 17.71
C ARG A 254 5.28 -5.06 18.52
N ASP A 255 6.59 -5.02 18.31
CA ASP A 255 7.50 -4.08 18.95
C ASP A 255 7.60 -2.72 18.21
N ALA A 256 6.93 -2.57 17.06
CA ALA A 256 6.88 -1.33 16.29
C ALA A 256 5.87 -0.34 16.91
N MET A 257 6.19 0.17 18.09
CA MET A 257 5.37 1.15 18.83
C MET A 257 6.24 2.20 19.53
N GLY A 258 5.67 3.37 19.80
CA GLY A 258 6.33 4.39 20.62
C GLY A 258 6.44 3.97 22.09
N PRO A 259 7.35 4.56 22.88
CA PRO A 259 7.40 4.33 24.32
C PRO A 259 6.12 4.82 25.03
N PRO A 260 5.77 4.29 26.22
CA PRO A 260 4.61 4.76 26.98
C PRO A 260 4.65 6.28 27.21
N GLY A 261 3.52 6.96 26.96
CA GLY A 261 3.41 8.42 27.09
C GLY A 261 3.96 9.23 25.92
N SER A 262 4.50 8.59 24.88
CA SER A 262 4.86 9.26 23.63
C SER A 262 3.64 9.48 22.73
N PHE A 263 3.83 10.35 21.73
CA PHE A 263 2.86 10.60 20.69
C PHE A 263 3.62 10.84 19.38
N PHE A 264 3.33 10.03 18.37
CA PHE A 264 3.94 10.11 17.03
C PHE A 264 5.47 9.99 17.07
N ASP A 265 6.00 9.08 17.91
CA ASP A 265 7.43 8.78 17.98
C ASP A 265 7.86 7.90 16.80
N ASP A 266 8.21 8.55 15.70
CA ASP A 266 8.64 7.90 14.47
C ASP A 266 9.96 7.14 14.62
N ALA A 267 10.90 7.69 15.40
CA ALA A 267 12.22 7.09 15.60
C ALA A 267 12.12 5.70 16.22
N ALA A 268 11.12 5.47 17.08
CA ALA A 268 10.85 4.16 17.67
C ALA A 268 10.36 3.12 16.65
N ILE A 269 9.66 3.53 15.58
CA ILE A 269 9.01 2.61 14.63
C ILE A 269 9.76 2.47 13.29
N GLU A 270 10.56 3.46 12.90
CA GLU A 270 11.41 3.44 11.70
C GLU A 270 12.28 2.17 11.53
N PRO A 271 12.78 1.53 12.59
CA PRO A 271 13.56 0.31 12.46
C PRO A 271 12.75 -0.94 12.06
N TYR A 272 11.45 -0.88 11.87
CA TYR A 272 10.60 -2.08 11.63
C TYR A 272 9.97 -2.11 10.24
N GLY A 273 9.82 -3.31 9.69
CA GLY A 273 9.19 -3.52 8.38
C GLY A 273 10.13 -3.17 7.22
N ALA A 274 9.94 -3.85 6.08
CA ALA A 274 10.61 -3.51 4.85
C ALA A 274 9.98 -2.28 4.23
N LYS A 275 10.74 -1.17 4.10
CA LYS A 275 10.30 0.04 3.39
C LYS A 275 10.40 -0.21 1.89
N LEU A 276 9.25 -0.34 1.22
CA LEU A 276 9.19 -0.64 -0.22
C LEU A 276 9.31 0.61 -1.10
N ILE A 277 8.78 1.73 -0.62
CA ILE A 277 8.76 3.02 -1.33
C ILE A 277 8.57 4.15 -0.32
N GLY A 278 9.21 5.28 -0.57
CA GLY A 278 8.97 6.56 0.10
C GLY A 278 9.10 7.70 -0.90
N ASN A 279 9.31 8.93 -0.42
CA ASN A 279 9.50 10.09 -1.30
C ASN A 279 10.72 9.91 -2.20
N PHE A 280 10.56 10.09 -3.50
CA PHE A 280 11.67 9.97 -4.44
C PHE A 280 11.48 10.83 -5.68
N GLN A 281 12.58 11.08 -6.39
CA GLN A 281 12.55 11.66 -7.72
C GLN A 281 13.70 11.13 -8.57
N PHE A 282 13.38 10.54 -9.72
CA PHE A 282 14.39 10.26 -10.73
C PHE A 282 14.82 11.58 -11.38
N VAL A 283 16.04 12.02 -11.14
CA VAL A 283 16.60 13.22 -11.79
C VAL A 283 17.17 12.83 -13.16
N ARG A 284 17.10 13.76 -14.14
CA ARG A 284 17.81 13.59 -15.41
C ARG A 284 19.31 13.75 -15.16
N ALA A 285 20.13 12.87 -15.76
CA ALA A 285 21.58 12.91 -15.60
C ALA A 285 22.18 14.13 -16.35
N PRO A 286 23.29 14.73 -15.86
CA PRO A 286 24.03 15.77 -16.57
C PRO A 286 24.46 15.34 -17.99
N PRO A 287 24.58 16.25 -18.98
CA PRO A 287 24.66 17.72 -18.87
C PRO A 287 23.30 18.46 -18.90
N HIS A 288 22.18 17.77 -18.63
CA HIS A 288 20.87 18.42 -18.50
C HIS A 288 20.41 18.37 -17.03
N PHE A 289 20.57 19.47 -16.30
CA PHE A 289 19.90 19.67 -15.00
C PHE A 289 18.37 19.65 -15.19
N PRO A 290 17.58 19.38 -14.12
CA PRO A 290 16.43 18.50 -14.20
C PRO A 290 15.26 19.21 -14.88
N GLU A 291 14.82 18.68 -16.02
CA GLU A 291 13.40 18.39 -16.04
C GLU A 291 13.20 17.31 -14.98
N ALA A 292 12.48 17.66 -13.92
CA ALA A 292 12.01 16.74 -12.91
C ALA A 292 11.47 15.47 -13.59
N GLY A 293 12.18 14.34 -13.43
CA GLY A 293 11.65 13.05 -13.85
C GLY A 293 10.48 12.65 -12.94
N PRO A 294 9.88 11.47 -13.18
CA PRO A 294 8.77 11.04 -12.35
C PRO A 294 9.26 10.87 -10.91
N GLY A 295 8.41 11.27 -9.98
CA GLY A 295 8.70 11.22 -8.55
C GLY A 295 7.42 11.31 -7.75
N TYR A 296 7.45 10.74 -6.55
CA TYR A 296 6.32 10.63 -5.64
C TYR A 296 6.64 11.29 -4.31
N VAL A 297 5.60 11.83 -3.69
CA VAL A 297 5.62 12.37 -2.33
C VAL A 297 4.49 11.68 -1.57
N SER A 298 4.80 11.20 -0.38
CA SER A 298 3.90 10.47 0.50
C SER A 298 3.11 9.37 -0.21
N PRO A 299 3.76 8.42 -0.94
CA PRO A 299 3.06 7.27 -1.50
C PRO A 299 2.62 6.30 -0.40
N GLY A 300 1.34 5.98 -0.35
CA GLY A 300 0.83 5.04 0.66
C GLY A 300 -0.67 4.80 0.61
N HIS A 301 -1.18 4.29 1.72
CA HIS A 301 -2.50 3.69 1.89
C HIS A 301 -2.82 2.76 0.74
N ASN A 302 -2.10 1.65 0.70
CA ASN A 302 -2.17 0.75 -0.43
C ASN A 302 -3.16 -0.40 -0.19
N SER A 303 -3.73 -0.87 -1.30
CA SER A 303 -4.22 -2.22 -1.43
C SER A 303 -3.31 -3.05 -2.33
N ALA A 304 -3.54 -4.35 -2.39
CA ALA A 304 -2.79 -5.23 -3.27
C ALA A 304 -3.68 -6.30 -3.90
N TRP A 305 -3.32 -6.75 -5.09
CA TRP A 305 -4.04 -7.81 -5.80
C TRP A 305 -3.06 -8.79 -6.43
N HIS A 306 -3.31 -10.08 -6.23
CA HIS A 306 -2.64 -11.15 -6.94
C HIS A 306 -3.59 -11.73 -8.00
N ASP A 307 -3.16 -11.71 -9.25
CA ASP A 307 -3.86 -12.27 -10.39
C ASP A 307 -3.62 -13.79 -10.48
N PRO A 308 -4.61 -14.64 -10.20
CA PRO A 308 -4.44 -16.09 -10.35
C PRO A 308 -4.28 -16.51 -11.82
N GLY A 309 -4.76 -15.71 -12.79
CA GLY A 309 -4.69 -16.02 -14.20
C GLY A 309 -3.31 -15.75 -14.81
N THR A 310 -2.66 -14.67 -14.39
CA THR A 310 -1.32 -14.29 -14.90
C THR A 310 -0.18 -14.54 -13.91
N GLY A 311 -0.49 -14.81 -12.65
CA GLY A 311 0.49 -14.92 -11.56
C GLY A 311 1.11 -13.57 -11.14
N LYS A 312 0.67 -12.45 -11.71
CA LYS A 312 1.19 -11.11 -11.39
C LYS A 312 0.61 -10.61 -10.08
N THR A 313 1.41 -9.86 -9.33
CA THR A 313 0.96 -9.17 -8.12
C THR A 313 1.09 -7.66 -8.34
N PHE A 314 0.15 -6.88 -7.82
CA PHE A 314 0.10 -5.43 -7.96
C PHE A 314 -0.14 -4.79 -6.60
N VAL A 315 0.45 -3.62 -6.39
CA VAL A 315 0.13 -2.72 -5.29
C VAL A 315 -0.48 -1.46 -5.88
N ILE A 316 -1.64 -1.08 -5.36
CA ILE A 316 -2.43 0.07 -5.78
C ILE A 316 -2.47 1.04 -4.61
N PHE A 317 -2.08 2.29 -4.83
CA PHE A 317 -1.92 3.28 -3.77
C PHE A 317 -2.19 4.68 -4.28
N HIS A 318 -2.40 5.64 -3.38
CA HIS A 318 -2.40 7.05 -3.76
C HIS A 318 -1.02 7.65 -3.49
N THR A 319 -0.68 8.69 -4.23
CA THR A 319 0.54 9.46 -3.97
C THR A 319 0.35 10.91 -4.34
N ARG A 320 1.03 11.80 -3.62
CA ARG A 320 1.28 13.19 -4.04
C ARG A 320 2.51 13.25 -4.94
N PHE A 321 2.86 14.45 -5.38
CA PHE A 321 3.94 14.66 -6.35
C PHE A 321 4.84 15.84 -5.97
N PRO A 322 6.15 15.78 -6.28
CA PRO A 322 7.05 16.90 -6.11
C PRO A 322 6.49 18.18 -6.76
N GLY A 323 6.44 19.26 -5.98
CA GLY A 323 5.98 20.58 -6.46
C GLY A 323 4.47 20.72 -6.71
N ARG A 324 3.63 19.73 -6.34
CA ARG A 324 2.17 19.78 -6.55
C ARG A 324 1.34 19.87 -5.26
N GLY A 325 1.99 20.09 -4.12
CA GLY A 325 1.34 20.19 -2.81
C GLY A 325 0.56 18.92 -2.46
N GLU A 326 -0.69 19.08 -2.03
CA GLU A 326 -1.57 17.98 -1.60
C GLU A 326 -2.32 17.29 -2.74
N GLN A 327 -2.08 17.68 -4.01
CA GLN A 327 -2.69 16.98 -5.15
C GLN A 327 -2.19 15.54 -5.18
N HIS A 328 -3.13 14.59 -5.20
CA HIS A 328 -2.84 13.16 -5.25
C HIS A 328 -3.52 12.49 -6.44
N GLN A 329 -2.95 11.38 -6.88
CA GLN A 329 -3.51 10.48 -7.89
C GLN A 329 -3.25 9.03 -7.52
N VAL A 330 -4.03 8.12 -8.09
CA VAL A 330 -3.81 6.68 -7.97
C VAL A 330 -2.59 6.24 -8.78
N ARG A 331 -1.80 5.32 -8.23
CA ARG A 331 -0.72 4.63 -8.92
C ARG A 331 -0.86 3.13 -8.72
N VAL A 332 -0.41 2.40 -9.73
CA VAL A 332 -0.34 0.93 -9.72
C VAL A 332 1.09 0.56 -10.07
N HIS A 333 1.72 -0.25 -9.22
CA HIS A 333 3.05 -0.80 -9.45
C HIS A 333 2.99 -2.32 -9.37
N GLN A 334 3.66 -3.00 -10.30
CA GLN A 334 3.79 -4.45 -10.22
C GLN A 334 4.74 -4.82 -9.06
N VAL A 335 4.46 -5.94 -8.42
CA VAL A 335 5.25 -6.52 -7.34
C VAL A 335 5.83 -7.85 -7.81
N PHE A 336 7.08 -8.08 -7.48
CA PHE A 336 7.77 -9.34 -7.71
C PHE A 336 8.27 -9.90 -6.38
N LEU A 337 8.42 -11.21 -6.28
CA LEU A 337 9.13 -11.80 -5.15
C LEU A 337 10.61 -11.95 -5.49
N ASN A 338 11.49 -11.51 -4.61
CA ASN A 338 12.90 -11.89 -4.67
C ASN A 338 13.08 -13.36 -4.26
N ARG A 339 14.30 -13.91 -4.40
CA ARG A 339 14.59 -15.31 -4.05
C ARG A 339 14.43 -15.65 -2.56
N GLU A 340 14.37 -14.65 -1.69
CA GLU A 340 14.09 -14.83 -0.26
C GLU A 340 12.58 -14.78 0.05
N GLY A 341 11.74 -14.63 -0.99
CA GLY A 341 10.29 -14.55 -0.87
C GLY A 341 9.81 -13.22 -0.30
N TRP A 342 10.53 -12.11 -0.56
CA TRP A 342 10.09 -10.77 -0.18
C TRP A 342 9.60 -9.99 -1.39
N PRO A 343 8.49 -9.24 -1.27
CA PRO A 343 8.04 -8.35 -2.32
C PRO A 343 9.05 -7.24 -2.57
N VAL A 344 9.35 -7.02 -3.85
CA VAL A 344 10.08 -5.87 -4.37
C VAL A 344 9.17 -5.15 -5.36
N LEU A 345 9.04 -3.84 -5.20
CA LEU A 345 8.11 -3.02 -5.96
C LEU A 345 8.79 -2.48 -7.22
N ALA A 346 8.14 -2.58 -8.37
CA ALA A 346 8.71 -2.10 -9.64
C ALA A 346 8.96 -0.58 -9.59
N PRO A 347 10.07 -0.06 -10.15
CA PRO A 347 10.39 1.37 -10.03
C PRO A 347 9.43 2.33 -10.73
N HIS A 348 8.87 1.92 -11.88
CA HIS A 348 7.88 2.69 -12.61
C HIS A 348 6.48 2.11 -12.43
N ARG A 349 5.46 2.93 -12.70
CA ARG A 349 4.07 2.47 -12.72
C ARG A 349 3.88 1.34 -13.75
N TYR A 350 2.95 0.44 -13.48
CA TYR A 350 2.60 -0.66 -14.37
C TYR A 350 2.22 -0.15 -15.76
N GLY A 351 2.83 -0.72 -16.79
CA GLY A 351 2.63 -0.40 -18.20
C GLY A 351 2.48 -1.65 -19.07
N GLY A 352 2.05 -2.77 -18.49
CA GLY A 352 1.89 -4.04 -19.19
C GLY A 352 3.12 -4.97 -19.11
N GLU A 353 4.15 -4.59 -18.35
CA GLU A 353 5.37 -5.37 -18.25
C GLU A 353 5.13 -6.76 -17.62
N THR A 354 6.05 -7.67 -17.90
CA THR A 354 6.10 -9.01 -17.31
C THR A 354 7.56 -9.32 -17.03
N LEU A 355 7.84 -10.10 -15.99
CA LEU A 355 9.18 -10.61 -15.75
C LEU A 355 9.61 -11.43 -16.98
N GLY A 356 10.68 -10.99 -17.64
CA GLY A 356 11.12 -11.56 -18.91
C GLY A 356 12.52 -12.15 -18.79
N HIS A 357 12.82 -13.14 -19.62
CA HIS A 357 14.16 -13.69 -19.75
C HIS A 357 14.94 -12.87 -20.80
N LEU A 358 15.95 -12.13 -20.35
CA LEU A 358 16.86 -11.38 -21.21
C LEU A 358 18.29 -11.86 -20.98
N PRO A 359 19.17 -11.78 -21.99
CA PRO A 359 20.56 -12.17 -21.82
C PRO A 359 21.25 -11.25 -20.81
N ALA A 360 22.18 -11.80 -20.02
CA ALA A 360 22.92 -11.04 -19.01
C ALA A 360 23.64 -9.79 -19.59
N SER A 361 23.98 -9.80 -20.88
CA SER A 361 24.56 -8.65 -21.59
C SER A 361 23.61 -7.47 -21.78
N TYR A 362 22.32 -7.62 -21.48
CA TYR A 362 21.31 -6.55 -21.57
C TYR A 362 21.34 -5.60 -20.36
N TRP A 363 21.80 -6.08 -19.20
CA TRP A 363 21.74 -5.34 -17.93
C TRP A 363 22.86 -4.32 -17.70
N PRO A 364 24.11 -4.52 -18.16
CA PRO A 364 25.18 -3.53 -17.97
C PRO A 364 24.85 -2.15 -18.54
N GLY A 365 25.30 -1.11 -17.85
CA GLY A 365 25.13 0.28 -18.27
C GLY A 365 24.91 1.27 -17.13
N PRO A 366 24.67 2.55 -17.44
CA PRO A 366 24.36 3.56 -16.45
C PRO A 366 22.90 3.47 -15.96
N TYR A 367 22.71 3.64 -14.65
CA TYR A 367 21.44 3.64 -13.94
C TYR A 367 21.30 4.88 -13.06
N ARG A 368 20.09 5.41 -13.00
CA ARG A 368 19.63 6.30 -11.94
C ARG A 368 19.20 5.45 -10.75
N LEU A 369 19.97 5.48 -9.68
CA LEU A 369 19.71 4.74 -8.44
C LEU A 369 18.94 5.61 -7.45
N VAL A 370 17.79 5.13 -6.98
CA VAL A 370 17.09 5.67 -5.80
C VAL A 370 17.33 4.73 -4.64
N ASP A 371 17.76 5.28 -3.51
CA ASP A 371 17.81 4.60 -2.23
C ASP A 371 16.71 5.10 -1.33
N HIS A 372 15.72 4.26 -1.04
CA HIS A 372 14.60 4.67 -0.19
C HIS A 372 14.98 4.77 1.28
N GLY A 373 16.15 4.30 1.70
CA GLY A 373 16.58 4.30 3.08
C GLY A 373 15.60 3.56 3.99
N ARG A 374 15.46 4.02 5.24
CA ARG A 374 14.57 3.42 6.24
C ARG A 374 13.83 4.42 7.13
N THR A 375 14.14 5.71 7.02
CA THR A 375 13.54 6.75 7.87
C THR A 375 12.14 7.13 7.40
N ILE A 376 11.30 7.62 8.31
CA ILE A 376 10.08 8.37 8.04
C ILE A 376 10.52 9.82 7.81
N THR A 377 10.42 10.30 6.58
CA THR A 377 10.90 11.64 6.23
C THR A 377 10.09 12.26 5.11
N GLY A 378 9.82 13.56 5.23
CA GLY A 378 9.23 14.38 4.18
C GLY A 378 10.23 14.73 3.06
N GLU A 379 11.52 14.47 3.24
CA GLU A 379 12.55 14.75 2.24
C GLU A 379 12.41 13.88 0.99
N ILE A 380 12.65 14.46 -0.18
CA ILE A 380 12.58 13.74 -1.45
C ILE A 380 13.96 13.17 -1.78
N THR A 381 14.07 11.84 -1.85
CA THR A 381 15.32 11.19 -2.27
C THR A 381 15.53 11.32 -3.78
N ALA A 382 16.47 12.16 -4.19
CA ALA A 382 16.88 12.27 -5.58
C ALA A 382 17.74 11.06 -6.01
N SER A 383 17.55 10.59 -7.24
CA SER A 383 18.37 9.51 -7.78
C SER A 383 19.82 9.93 -8.02
N VAL A 384 20.78 9.03 -7.81
CA VAL A 384 22.20 9.22 -8.10
C VAL A 384 22.67 8.33 -9.27
N LEU A 385 23.83 8.62 -9.85
CA LEU A 385 24.38 7.80 -10.94
C LEU A 385 25.11 6.56 -10.41
N LEU A 386 24.76 5.41 -10.98
CA LEU A 386 25.38 4.11 -10.74
C LEU A 386 25.67 3.45 -12.08
N HIS A 387 26.75 2.68 -12.20
CA HIS A 387 27.10 1.93 -13.41
C HIS A 387 27.28 0.46 -13.09
N LEU A 388 26.55 -0.41 -13.80
CA LEU A 388 26.73 -1.86 -13.77
C LEU A 388 27.68 -2.25 -14.91
N HIS A 389 28.85 -2.80 -14.60
CA HIS A 389 29.83 -3.22 -15.60
C HIS A 389 29.64 -4.67 -16.04
N PRO A 390 29.96 -5.04 -17.29
CA PRO A 390 29.84 -6.42 -17.77
C PRO A 390 30.65 -7.47 -16.98
N ASP A 391 31.69 -7.04 -16.26
CA ASP A 391 32.52 -7.91 -15.42
C ASP A 391 31.94 -8.17 -14.01
N GLY A 392 30.73 -7.66 -13.74
CA GLY A 392 30.05 -7.80 -12.45
C GLY A 392 30.40 -6.72 -11.44
N THR A 393 31.26 -5.75 -11.78
CA THR A 393 31.58 -4.64 -10.87
C THR A 393 30.58 -3.49 -10.96
N VAL A 394 30.51 -2.67 -9.91
CA VAL A 394 29.66 -1.48 -9.82
C VAL A 394 30.51 -0.25 -9.48
N SER A 395 30.30 0.84 -10.22
CA SER A 395 30.96 2.13 -9.97
C SER A 395 29.98 3.30 -10.00
N GLY A 396 30.44 4.49 -9.60
CA GLY A 396 29.64 5.72 -9.55
C GLY A 396 29.62 6.27 -8.13
N GLU A 397 28.48 6.81 -7.70
CA GLU A 397 28.28 7.30 -6.33
C GLU A 397 28.29 6.16 -5.28
N HIS A 398 28.01 4.93 -5.73
CA HIS A 398 28.20 3.72 -4.95
C HIS A 398 29.13 2.75 -5.68
N THR A 399 29.88 1.96 -4.91
CA THR A 399 30.77 0.92 -5.43
C THR A 399 30.39 -0.44 -4.87
N GLY A 400 30.70 -1.49 -5.63
CA GLY A 400 30.43 -2.86 -5.22
C GLY A 400 30.37 -3.82 -6.40
N ASN A 401 29.50 -4.83 -6.31
CA ASN A 401 29.36 -5.88 -7.32
C ASN A 401 27.90 -6.24 -7.57
N TRP A 402 27.60 -6.78 -8.74
CA TRP A 402 26.29 -7.30 -9.11
C TRP A 402 26.43 -8.66 -9.78
N GLU A 403 25.39 -9.49 -9.65
CA GLU A 403 25.34 -10.85 -10.18
C GLU A 403 23.93 -11.10 -10.74
N ASP A 404 23.85 -11.43 -12.03
CA ASP A 404 22.63 -11.98 -12.63
C ASP A 404 22.47 -13.43 -12.16
N LEU A 405 21.45 -13.67 -11.34
CA LEU A 405 21.17 -14.98 -10.78
C LEU A 405 20.37 -15.87 -11.76
N GLY A 406 20.01 -15.35 -12.93
CA GLY A 406 19.12 -15.99 -13.90
C GLY A 406 17.65 -15.76 -13.58
N GLU A 407 16.79 -16.03 -14.57
CA GLU A 407 15.33 -15.88 -14.47
C GLU A 407 14.87 -14.46 -14.07
N GLY A 408 15.68 -13.46 -14.38
CA GLY A 408 15.41 -12.07 -14.00
C GLY A 408 15.72 -11.74 -12.54
N HIS A 409 16.40 -12.60 -11.79
CA HIS A 409 16.82 -12.32 -10.42
C HIS A 409 18.19 -11.64 -10.34
N LEU A 410 18.33 -10.72 -9.40
CA LEU A 410 19.55 -9.94 -9.17
C LEU A 410 20.03 -10.08 -7.73
N ARG A 411 21.34 -10.25 -7.56
CA ARG A 411 22.05 -9.92 -6.32
C ARG A 411 22.91 -8.68 -6.55
N LEU A 412 22.73 -7.67 -5.73
CA LEU A 412 23.50 -6.43 -5.75
C LEU A 412 24.19 -6.27 -4.40
N THR A 413 25.49 -5.97 -4.38
CA THR A 413 26.25 -5.67 -3.18
C THR A 413 26.80 -4.26 -3.29
N LEU A 414 26.39 -3.34 -2.41
CA LEU A 414 26.89 -1.96 -2.37
C LEU A 414 27.39 -1.64 -0.97
N GLY A 415 28.61 -1.13 -0.84
CA GLY A 415 29.17 -0.75 0.48
C GLY A 415 29.19 -1.89 1.50
N GLY A 416 29.24 -3.15 1.05
CA GLY A 416 29.20 -4.35 1.91
C GLY A 416 27.81 -4.86 2.26
N GLU A 417 26.73 -4.13 1.95
CA GLU A 417 25.35 -4.57 2.15
C GLU A 417 24.87 -5.36 0.92
N VAL A 418 24.21 -6.50 1.16
CA VAL A 418 23.67 -7.36 0.11
C VAL A 418 22.17 -7.11 -0.06
N PHE A 419 21.77 -6.92 -1.32
CA PHE A 419 20.41 -6.73 -1.76
C PHE A 419 20.02 -7.84 -2.73
N GLN A 420 18.77 -8.31 -2.65
CA GLN A 420 18.20 -9.28 -3.58
C GLN A 420 16.90 -8.78 -4.17
N GLY A 421 16.70 -9.05 -5.46
CA GLY A 421 15.50 -8.60 -6.16
C GLY A 421 15.43 -9.10 -7.58
N VAL A 422 14.94 -8.24 -8.46
CA VAL A 422 14.73 -8.57 -9.87
C VAL A 422 15.21 -7.47 -10.81
N PHE A 423 15.65 -7.90 -11.99
CA PHE A 423 15.75 -7.11 -13.19
C PHE A 423 14.46 -7.22 -13.99
N LEU A 424 14.07 -6.14 -14.66
CA LEU A 424 12.96 -6.15 -15.61
C LEU A 424 13.09 -5.02 -16.63
N ARG A 425 12.21 -5.01 -17.63
CA ARG A 425 12.04 -3.88 -18.55
C ARG A 425 10.76 -3.15 -18.20
N GLN A 426 10.85 -1.83 -18.05
CA GLN A 426 9.68 -1.00 -17.76
C GLN A 426 9.61 0.20 -18.69
N TRP A 427 8.39 0.70 -18.87
CA TRP A 427 8.14 1.95 -19.58
C TRP A 427 8.51 3.13 -18.69
N ASP A 428 9.48 3.92 -19.13
CA ASP A 428 9.78 5.21 -18.50
C ASP A 428 8.84 6.28 -19.11
N PRO A 429 7.88 6.82 -18.32
CA PRO A 429 6.88 7.75 -18.84
C PRO A 429 7.46 9.10 -19.30
N VAL A 430 8.69 9.43 -18.88
CA VAL A 430 9.36 10.68 -19.24
C VAL A 430 10.12 10.55 -20.54
N THR A 431 10.89 9.47 -20.70
CA THR A 431 11.66 9.23 -21.94
C THR A 431 10.84 8.55 -23.02
N LYS A 432 9.66 8.00 -22.68
CA LYS A 432 8.75 7.29 -23.58
C LYS A 432 9.42 6.14 -24.32
N VAL A 433 10.26 5.40 -23.61
CA VAL A 433 10.92 4.19 -24.09
C VAL A 433 10.93 3.11 -23.01
N LEU A 434 11.10 1.86 -23.42
CA LEU A 434 11.38 0.78 -22.48
C LEU A 434 12.84 0.85 -22.02
N VAL A 435 13.06 0.88 -20.72
CA VAL A 435 14.38 0.93 -20.09
C VAL A 435 14.62 -0.32 -19.23
N PRO A 436 15.88 -0.77 -19.09
CA PRO A 436 16.23 -1.74 -18.07
C PRO A 436 16.05 -1.09 -16.70
N VAL A 437 15.46 -1.83 -15.78
CA VAL A 437 15.32 -1.41 -14.38
C VAL A 437 15.67 -2.56 -13.46
N PHE A 438 15.99 -2.24 -12.22
CA PHE A 438 16.04 -3.22 -11.15
C PHE A 438 15.34 -2.69 -9.91
N THR A 439 14.85 -3.61 -9.09
CA THR A 439 14.32 -3.33 -7.75
C THR A 439 14.83 -4.43 -6.82
N VAL A 440 15.45 -4.03 -5.71
CA VAL A 440 16.11 -4.94 -4.76
C VAL A 440 15.82 -4.53 -3.33
N LEU A 441 15.86 -5.50 -2.41
CA LEU A 441 15.63 -5.32 -0.99
C LEU A 441 16.78 -5.98 -0.20
N SER A 442 17.28 -5.30 0.82
CA SER A 442 18.25 -5.90 1.75
C SER A 442 17.58 -6.66 2.89
N ARG A 443 18.39 -7.42 3.64
CA ARG A 443 17.95 -8.07 4.88
C ARG A 443 17.53 -7.07 5.96
N GLU A 444 17.97 -5.82 5.88
CA GLU A 444 17.50 -4.78 6.79
C GLU A 444 16.17 -4.17 6.35
N GLY A 445 15.60 -4.57 5.20
CA GLY A 445 14.34 -4.02 4.71
C GLY A 445 14.49 -2.64 4.07
N ARG A 446 15.67 -2.34 3.50
CA ARG A 446 15.97 -1.14 2.71
C ARG A 446 15.84 -1.46 1.22
N ALA A 447 14.97 -0.75 0.51
CA ALA A 447 14.75 -0.93 -0.93
C ALA A 447 15.62 0.02 -1.76
N LEU A 448 16.19 -0.51 -2.85
CA LEU A 448 16.89 0.26 -3.88
C LEU A 448 16.26 0.02 -5.24
N TRP A 449 16.13 1.09 -6.03
CA TRP A 449 15.64 1.04 -7.40
C TRP A 449 16.67 1.58 -8.37
N GLY A 450 16.83 0.92 -9.51
CA GLY A 450 17.63 1.41 -10.62
C GLY A 450 16.77 1.63 -11.86
N SER A 451 16.92 2.78 -12.51
CA SER A 451 16.32 3.08 -13.81
C SER A 451 17.39 3.44 -14.83
N GLY A 452 17.67 2.50 -15.74
CA GLY A 452 18.74 2.58 -16.71
C GLY A 452 18.46 3.48 -17.91
N ALA A 453 19.48 3.65 -18.74
CA ALA A 453 19.31 4.11 -20.11
C ALA A 453 18.84 2.95 -21.01
N PRO A 454 18.07 3.21 -22.08
CA PRO A 454 17.82 2.18 -23.08
C PRO A 454 19.17 1.66 -23.61
N PRO A 455 19.35 0.34 -23.77
CA PRO A 455 20.56 -0.21 -24.34
C PRO A 455 20.77 0.31 -25.78
N PRO A 456 22.03 0.48 -26.20
CA PRO A 456 22.39 1.05 -27.49
C PRO A 456 21.90 0.22 -28.69
#